data_AF-A0A7Y1USR1-F1
#
_entry.id   AF-A0A7Y1USR1-F1
#
_cell.length_a   1.000
_cell.length_b   1.000
_cell.length_c   1.000
_cell.angle_alpha   90.00
_cell.angle_beta   90.00
_cell.angle_gamma   90.00
#
_symmetry.space_group_name_H-M   'P 1'
#
loop_
_entity.id
_entity.type
_entity.pdbx_description
1 polymer ?
#
loop_
_entity_poly.entity_id
_entity_poly.type
_entity_poly.pdbx_seq_one_letter_code
_entity_poly.pdbx_strand_id
1 'polypeptide(L)' 'VLLGVDGGTVNLQMVGACGGCPMSMMTLKAGIERIMFDRVAGVTEVTAI' A
#
# COMPACT_ATOMS: atom_id res chain seq x y z
N VAL A 1 0.89 8.45 1.59
CA VAL A 1 0.34 9.43 0.63
C VAL A 1 0.04 8.71 -0.67
N LEU A 2 -1.09 9.00 -1.32
CA LEU A 2 -1.43 8.40 -2.61
C LEU A 2 -0.69 9.13 -3.73
N LEU A 3 0.07 8.38 -4.53
CA LEU A 3 0.88 8.92 -5.63
C LEU A 3 0.21 8.74 -6.98
N GLY A 4 -0.61 7.70 -7.15
CA GLY A 4 -1.37 7.46 -8.38
C GLY A 4 -2.03 6.09 -8.40
N VAL A 5 -2.89 5.87 -9.38
CA VAL A 5 -3.54 4.59 -9.66
C VAL A 5 -3.43 4.32 -11.16
N ASP A 6 -2.93 3.14 -11.53
CA ASP A 6 -2.77 2.74 -12.93
C ASP A 6 -3.23 1.28 -13.11
N GLY A 7 -4.23 1.05 -13.96
CA GLY A 7 -4.65 -0.31 -14.34
C GLY A 7 -5.08 -1.25 -13.21
N GLY A 8 -5.43 -0.73 -12.03
CA GLY A 8 -5.72 -1.53 -10.82
C GLY A 8 -4.57 -1.60 -9.81
N THR A 9 -3.39 -1.06 -10.16
CA THR A 9 -2.26 -0.89 -9.26
C THR A 9 -2.35 0.45 -8.53
N VAL A 10 -2.30 0.42 -7.20
CA VAL A 10 -2.33 1.62 -6.35
C VAL A 10 -0.92 1.93 -5.84
N ASN A 11 -0.41 3.11 -6.19
CA ASN A 11 0.92 3.56 -5.80
C ASN A 11 0.83 4.46 -4.56
N LEU A 12 1.45 4.01 -3.47
CA LEU A 12 1.42 4.70 -2.18
C LEU A 12 2.85 4.99 -1.70
N GLN A 13 3.08 6.20 -1.22
CA GLN A 13 4.22 6.49 -0.37
C GLN A 13 3.86 6.14 1.07
N MET A 14 4.47 5.09 1.62
CA MET A 14 4.22 4.69 3.00
C MET A 14 5.00 5.59 3.96
N VAL A 15 4.28 6.39 4.75
CA VAL A 15 4.86 7.20 5.83
C VAL A 15 4.71 6.45 7.15
N GLY A 16 5.72 5.63 7.46
CA GLY A 16 5.79 4.92 8.74
C GLY A 16 6.29 5.83 9.87
N ALA A 17 5.75 5.66 11.08
CA ALA A 17 6.24 6.36 12.27
C ALA A 17 7.66 5.93 12.69
N CYS A 18 8.04 4.70 12.33
CA CYS A 18 9.38 4.14 12.49
C CYS A 18 10.12 4.36 11.17
N GLY A 19 10.90 5.44 11.07
CA GLY A 19 11.47 6.00 9.84
C GLY A 19 12.36 5.08 9.01
N GLY A 20 11.77 4.08 8.34
CA GLY A 20 12.45 3.16 7.45
C GLY A 20 12.65 1.74 8.01
N CYS A 21 11.94 1.36 9.08
CA CYS A 21 12.03 0.02 9.66
C CYS A 21 11.44 -1.00 8.68
N PRO A 22 12.25 -1.81 7.97
CA PRO A 22 11.79 -2.59 6.81
C PRO A 22 10.76 -3.66 7.20
N MET A 23 10.86 -4.18 8.42
CA MET A 23 9.91 -5.15 8.95
C MET A 23 8.52 -4.55 9.17
N SER A 24 8.45 -3.35 9.75
CA SER A 24 7.18 -2.64 9.94
C SER A 24 6.56 -2.20 8.61
N MET A 25 7.39 -1.90 7.60
CA MET A 25 6.92 -1.56 6.25
C MET A 25 6.27 -2.75 5.56
N MET A 26 6.83 -3.96 5.70
CA MET A 26 6.20 -5.19 5.17
C MET A 26 4.84 -5.46 5.80
N THR A 27 4.72 -5.37 7.13
CA THR A 27 3.45 -5.62 7.81
C THR A 27 2.41 -4.54 7.52
N LEU A 28 2.83 -3.28 7.42
CA LEU A 28 1.97 -2.16 7.04
C LEU A 28 1.44 -2.33 5.61
N LYS A 29 2.31 -2.67 4.65
CA LYS A 29 1.95 -2.92 3.26
C LYS A 29 0.89 -4.02 3.17
N ALA A 30 1.13 -5.16 3.81
CA ALA A 30 0.21 -6.30 3.79
C ALA A 30 -1.16 -5.97 4.39
N GLY A 31 -1.20 -5.17 5.47
CA GLY A 31 -2.45 -4.71 6.06
C GLY A 31 -3.24 -3.79 5.12
N ILE A 32 -2.56 -2.85 4.47
CA ILE A 32 -3.16 -1.92 3.51
C ILE A 32 -3.67 -2.66 2.27
N GLU A 33 -2.88 -3.59 1.72
CA GLU A 33 -3.26 -4.45 0.59
C GLU A 33 -4.55 -5.20 0.87
N ARG A 34 -4.63 -5.86 2.03
CA ARG A 34 -5.82 -6.61 2.42
C ARG A 34 -7.07 -5.73 2.50
N ILE A 35 -6.96 -4.53 3.08
CA ILE A 35 -8.08 -3.61 3.21
C ILE A 35 -8.49 -3.05 1.84
N MET A 36 -7.52 -2.74 0.97
CA MET A 36 -7.77 -2.24 -0.38
C MET A 36 -8.51 -3.26 -1.24
N PHE A 37 -8.08 -4.53 -1.23
CA PHE A 37 -8.77 -5.59 -1.97
C PHE A 37 -10.19 -5.85 -1.49
N ASP A 38 -10.42 -5.77 -0.18
CA ASP A 38 -11.74 -5.98 0.42
C ASP A 38 -12.71 -4.82 0.15
N ARG A 39 -12.21 -3.57 0.20
CA ARG A 39 -13.06 -2.37 0.13
C ARG A 39 -13.18 -1.75 -1.25
N VAL A 40 -12.23 -2.01 -2.16
CA VAL A 40 -12.17 -1.36 -3.47
C VAL A 40 -12.11 -2.42 -4.56
N ALA A 41 -13.26 -2.66 -5.19
CA ALA A 41 -13.36 -3.56 -6.33
C ALA A 41 -12.51 -3.02 -7.51
N GLY A 42 -11.64 -3.87 -8.06
CA GLY A 42 -10.77 -3.53 -9.19
C GLY A 42 -9.32 -3.22 -8.80
N VAL A 43 -8.97 -3.18 -7.52
CA VAL A 43 -7.56 -3.16 -7.10
C VAL A 43 -6.97 -4.55 -7.29
N THR A 44 -5.84 -4.62 -7.99
CA THR A 44 -5.11 -5.86 -8.29
C THR A 44 -3.74 -5.91 -7.61
N GLU A 45 -3.16 -4.74 -7.33
CA GLU A 45 -1.84 -4.63 -6.70
C GLU A 45 -1.68 -3.33 -5.91
N VAL A 46 -0.85 -3.34 -4.86
CA VAL A 46 -0.45 -2.11 -4.15
C VAL A 46 1.07 -2.05 -4.06
N THR A 47 1.63 -0.94 -4.52
CA THR A 47 3.08 -0.71 -4.56
C THR A 47 3.45 0.40 -3.60
N ALA A 48 4.46 0.14 -2.78
CA ALA A 48 4.99 1.11 -1.84
C ALA A 48 6.32 1.67 -2.38
N ILE A 49 6.39 2.99 -2.54
CA ILE A 49 7.57 3.73 -2.99
C ILE A 49 8.17 4.55 -1.85
#